data_AF-A0A838UC05-F1
#
_entry.id   AF-A0A838UC05-F1
#
_cell.length_a   1.000
_cell.length_b   1.000
_cell.length_c   1.000
_cell.angle_alpha   90.00
_cell.angle_beta   90.00
_cell.angle_gamma   90.00
#
_symmetry.space_group_name_H-M   'P 1'
#
loop_
_entity.id
_entity.type
_entity.pdbx_description
1 polymer ?
#
loop_
_entity_poly.entity_id
_entity_poly.type
_entity_poly.pdbx_seq_one_letter_code
_entity_poly.pdbx_strand_id
1 'polypeptide(L)' 'MKSKFLLGLVGVLLLIQACSPASSLPPYREYATAADVPRISVEDAKKEFDAGAALIVDSRGEQAYAQEHITGSINL' A
#
# COMPACT_ATOMS: atom_id res chain seq x y z
N MET A 1 -23.36 -22.44 -30.87
CA MET A 1 -24.05 -22.09 -29.60
C MET A 1 -23.13 -22.05 -28.37
N LYS A 2 -21.93 -22.64 -28.38
CA LYS A 2 -21.03 -22.72 -27.20
C LYS A 2 -20.23 -21.42 -26.91
N SER A 3 -19.91 -20.63 -27.94
CA SER A 3 -19.09 -19.40 -27.81
C SER A 3 -19.82 -18.22 -27.16
N LYS A 4 -21.13 -18.04 -27.40
CA LYS A 4 -21.92 -16.97 -26.76
C LYS A 4 -22.13 -17.20 -25.26
N PHE A 5 -22.15 -18.48 -24.85
CA PHE A 5 -22.25 -18.88 -23.44
C PHE A 5 -20.94 -18.61 -22.68
N LEU A 6 -19.79 -18.85 -23.34
CA LEU A 6 -18.48 -18.57 -22.78
C LEU A 6 -18.22 -17.06 -22.61
N LEU A 7 -18.66 -16.25 -23.58
CA LEU A 7 -18.52 -14.78 -23.51
C LEU A 7 -19.39 -14.16 -22.39
N GLY A 8 -20.60 -14.70 -22.19
CA GLY A 8 -21.48 -14.31 -21.09
C GLY A 8 -20.92 -14.67 -19.71
N LEU A 9 -20.30 -15.86 -19.59
CA LEU A 9 -19.69 -16.32 -18.33
C LEU A 9 -18.48 -15.45 -17.94
N VAL A 10 -17.65 -15.07 -18.90
CA VAL A 10 -16.49 -14.17 -18.68
C VAL A 10 -16.96 -12.76 -18.29
N GLY A 11 -18.02 -12.25 -18.92
CA GLY A 11 -18.61 -10.95 -18.55
C GLY A 11 -19.19 -10.91 -17.14
N VAL A 12 -19.82 -12.01 -16.69
CA VAL A 12 -20.31 -12.14 -15.31
C VAL A 12 -19.16 -12.27 -14.31
N LEU A 13 -18.09 -12.98 -14.65
CA LEU A 13 -16.92 -13.14 -13.78
C LEU A 13 -16.19 -11.80 -13.55
N LEU A 14 -16.16 -10.93 -14.55
CA LEU A 14 -15.59 -9.57 -14.45
C LEU A 14 -16.39 -8.63 -13.53
N LEU A 15 -17.71 -8.82 -13.40
CA LEU A 15 -18.57 -8.00 -12.55
C LEU A 15 -18.43 -8.33 -11.05
N ILE A 16 -17.98 -9.54 -10.71
CA ILE A 16 -17.88 -10.01 -9.31
C ILE A 16 -16.63 -9.45 -8.61
N GLN A 17 -15.58 -9.05 -9.35
CA GLN A 17 -14.35 -8.49 -8.77
C GLN A 17 -14.46 -7.01 -8.35
N ALA A 18 -15.57 -6.34 -8.64
CA ALA A 18 -15.78 -4.94 -8.26
C ALA A 18 -16.18 -4.74 -6.78
N CYS A 19 -16.44 -5.82 -6.04
CA CYS A 19 -16.74 -5.77 -4.60
C CYS A 19 -15.63 -6.46 -3.80
N SER A 20 -14.40 -5.97 -3.90
CA SER A 20 -13.40 -6.27 -2.88
C SER A 20 -13.70 -5.43 -1.64
N PRO A 21 -13.77 -6.04 -0.44
CA PRO A 21 -13.96 -5.28 0.80
C PRO A 21 -12.80 -4.31 0.96
N ALA A 22 -13.12 -3.06 1.31
CA ALA A 22 -12.10 -2.08 1.67
C ALA A 22 -11.27 -2.64 2.83
N SER A 23 -9.95 -2.75 2.64
CA SER A 23 -9.03 -3.12 3.72
C SER A 23 -9.24 -2.15 4.89
N SER A 24 -9.75 -2.66 6.00
CA SER A 24 -9.80 -1.90 7.25
C SER A 24 -8.37 -1.61 7.68
N LEU A 25 -8.04 -0.32 7.86
CA LEU A 25 -6.76 0.05 8.44
C LEU A 25 -6.58 -0.64 9.80
N PRO A 26 -5.39 -1.14 10.13
CA PRO A 26 -5.12 -1.63 11.47
C PRO A 26 -5.40 -0.54 12.50
N PRO A 27 -5.85 -0.89 13.72
CA PRO A 27 -6.09 0.09 14.77
C PRO A 27 -4.79 0.83 15.09
N TYR A 28 -4.90 2.14 15.34
CA TYR A 28 -3.78 2.94 15.83
C TYR A 28 -3.20 2.29 17.10
N ARG A 29 -1.88 2.15 17.12
CA ARG A 29 -1.13 1.62 18.26
C ARG A 29 0.00 2.59 18.57
N GLU A 30 -0.07 3.17 19.76
CA GLU A 30 1.05 3.87 20.35
C GLU A 30 2.02 2.86 20.97
N TYR A 31 3.32 3.01 20.67
CA TYR A 31 4.37 2.15 21.21
C TYR A 31 5.06 2.88 22.36
N ALA A 32 5.29 2.18 23.48
CA ALA A 32 5.91 2.77 24.66
C ALA A 32 7.38 3.14 24.42
N THR A 33 8.08 2.36 23.59
CA THR A 33 9.49 2.60 23.25
C THR A 33 9.76 2.40 21.76
N ALA A 34 10.85 3.00 21.28
CA ALA A 34 11.29 2.84 19.89
C ALA A 34 11.69 1.40 19.51
N ALA A 35 11.96 0.54 20.50
CA ALA A 35 12.28 -0.87 20.30
C ALA A 35 11.04 -1.71 20.03
N ASP A 36 9.88 -1.28 20.52
CA ASP A 36 8.60 -1.99 20.32
C ASP A 36 8.00 -1.75 18.94
N VAL A 37 8.47 -0.71 18.23
CA VAL A 37 8.01 -0.35 16.88
C VAL A 37 8.48 -1.41 15.89
N PRO A 38 7.55 -2.10 15.19
CA PRO A 38 7.89 -3.08 14.16
C PRO A 38 8.79 -2.46 13.09
N ARG A 39 9.85 -3.18 12.74
CA ARG A 39 10.79 -2.79 11.69
C ARG A 39 10.61 -3.69 10.48
N ILE A 40 10.88 -3.14 9.31
CA ILE A 40 10.88 -3.83 8.03
C ILE A 40 12.27 -3.70 7.40
N SER A 41 12.66 -4.66 6.55
CA SER A 41 13.88 -4.55 5.76
C SER A 41 13.75 -3.45 4.70
N VAL A 42 14.86 -2.95 4.18
CA VAL A 42 14.85 -1.95 3.11
C VAL A 42 14.29 -2.56 1.82
N GLU A 43 14.62 -3.82 1.56
CA GLU A 43 14.19 -4.59 0.40
C GLU A 43 12.67 -4.79 0.38
N ASP A 44 12.10 -5.19 1.52
CA ASP A 44 10.66 -5.38 1.63
C ASP A 44 9.93 -4.02 1.61
N ALA A 45 10.47 -2.98 2.26
CA ALA A 45 9.90 -1.64 2.19
C ALA A 45 9.82 -1.14 0.74
N LYS A 46 10.89 -1.32 -0.05
CA LYS A 46 10.91 -0.97 -1.47
C LYS A 46 9.89 -1.78 -2.26
N LYS A 47 9.82 -3.10 -2.04
CA LYS A 47 8.87 -3.98 -2.72
C LYS A 47 7.43 -3.55 -2.51
N GLU A 48 7.04 -3.25 -1.27
CA GLU A 48 5.66 -2.84 -0.94
C GLU A 48 5.35 -1.43 -1.46
N PHE A 49 6.33 -0.52 -1.43
CA PHE A 49 6.18 0.82 -2.00
C PHE A 49 6.02 0.78 -3.52
N ASP A 50 6.86 0.02 -4.23
CA ASP A 50 6.78 -0.16 -5.69
C ASP A 50 5.46 -0.83 -6.12
N ALA A 51 4.88 -1.68 -5.26
CA ALA A 51 3.57 -2.30 -5.47
C ALA A 51 2.38 -1.34 -5.22
N GLY A 52 2.63 -0.13 -4.72
CA GLY A 52 1.59 0.82 -4.32
C GLY A 52 0.84 0.41 -3.04
N ALA A 53 1.39 -0.54 -2.28
CA ALA A 53 0.79 -1.07 -1.05
C ALA A 53 1.28 -0.34 0.21
N ALA A 54 2.34 0.47 0.10
CA ALA A 54 2.92 1.22 1.21
C ALA A 54 3.12 2.70 0.87
N LEU A 55 3.12 3.53 1.91
CA LEU A 55 3.54 4.93 1.87
C LEU A 55 4.81 5.10 2.70
N ILE A 56 5.71 5.96 2.25
CA ILE A 56 6.92 6.33 2.98
C ILE A 56 6.70 7.74 3.56
N VAL A 57 6.80 7.84 4.88
CA VAL A 57 6.69 9.12 5.60
C VAL A 57 8.07 9.50 6.11
N ASP A 58 8.57 10.65 5.68
CA ASP A 58 9.81 11.23 6.19
C ASP A 58 9.45 12.23 7.30
N SER A 59 9.70 11.82 8.54
CA SER A 59 9.39 12.60 9.74
C SER A 59 10.51 13.57 10.14
N ARG A 60 11.52 13.78 9.26
CA ARG A 60 12.56 14.79 9.50
C ARG A 60 11.98 16.19 9.24
N GLY A 61 12.68 17.22 9.71
CA GLY A 61 12.29 18.60 9.46
C GLY A 61 12.32 18.96 7.97
N GLU A 62 11.47 19.91 7.58
CA GLU A 62 11.26 20.35 6.19
C GLU A 62 12.57 20.66 5.44
N GLN A 63 13.53 21.33 6.08
CA GLN A 63 14.81 21.66 5.46
C GLN A 63 15.62 20.41 5.08
N ALA A 64 15.61 19.37 5.91
CA ALA A 64 16.31 18.11 5.62
C ALA A 64 15.62 17.37 4.47
N TYR A 65 14.29 17.35 4.47
CA TYR A 65 13.49 16.78 3.39
C TYR A 65 13.74 17.48 2.04
N ALA A 66 13.79 18.82 2.04
CA ALA A 66 14.00 19.62 0.84
C ALA A 66 15.40 19.42 0.23
N GLN A 67 16.40 19.12 1.05
CA GLN A 67 17.75 18.80 0.58
C GLN A 67 17.80 17.43 -0.08
N GLU A 68 17.24 16.41 0.57
CA GLU A 68 17.16 15.06 0.04
C GLU A 68 16.04 14.26 0.73
N HIS A 69 15.36 13.43 -0.05
CA HIS A 69 14.34 12.52 0.46
C HIS A 69 14.18 11.33 -0.49
N ILE A 70 13.49 10.30 -0.01
CA ILE A 70 13.11 9.14 -0.84
C ILE A 70 12.07 9.62 -1.86
N THR A 71 12.32 9.40 -3.16
CA THR A 71 11.36 9.82 -4.20
C THR A 71 9.96 9.26 -3.94
N GLY A 72 8.95 10.13 -3.89
CA GLY A 72 7.55 9.77 -3.63
C GLY A 72 7.18 9.62 -2.16
N SER A 73 8.08 9.93 -1.23
CA SER A 73 7.73 10.08 0.18
C SER A 73 6.86 11.32 0.45
N ILE A 74 6.33 11.41 1.66
CA ILE A 74 5.59 12.56 2.17
C ILE A 74 6.34 13.09 3.40
N ASN A 75 6.58 14.40 3.46
CA ASN A 75 7.06 15.04 4.67
C ASN A 75 5.89 15.39 5.58
N LEU A 76 5.91 14.88 6.82
CA LEU A 76 4.88 15.13 7.82
C LEU A 76 5.51 15.42 9.19
#